data_AF-A0A957TLH5-F1
#
_entry.id   AF-A0A957TLH5-F1
#
_cell.length_a   1.000
_cell.length_b   1.000
_cell.length_c   1.000
_cell.angle_alpha   90.00
_cell.angle_beta   90.00
_cell.angle_gamma   90.00
#
_symmetry.space_group_name_H-M   'P 1'
#
loop_
_entity.id
_entity.type
_entity.pdbx_description
1 polymer ?
#
loop_
_entity_poly.entity_id
_entity_poly.type
_entity_poly.pdbx_seq_one_letter_code
_entity_poly.pdbx_strand_id
1 'polypeptide(L)'
;MTTQLPQLIHTYQSHILDSTRWQQYRPRADDIIISTPPKSGTTWMQEIVRQLVFLGQDTPERDAMGLWQVSPWLEQRLTPLDVVLRQLEAQQHRRFIKAHLPLDGLPY
;
A
#
# COMPACT_ATOMS: atom_id res chain seq x y z
N MET A 1 -15.59 -3.08 -28.28
CA MET A 1 -15.80 -3.78 -27.00
C MET A 1 -15.72 -2.73 -25.91
N THR A 2 -16.78 -2.49 -25.15
CA THR A 2 -16.74 -1.59 -24.00
C THR A 2 -15.99 -2.31 -22.88
N THR A 3 -14.81 -1.80 -22.51
CA THR A 3 -14.04 -2.37 -21.40
C THR A 3 -14.75 -2.00 -20.10
N GLN A 4 -15.39 -2.98 -19.45
CA GLN A 4 -15.94 -2.78 -18.11
C GLN A 4 -14.77 -2.69 -17.13
N LEU A 5 -14.60 -1.52 -16.51
CA LEU A 5 -13.58 -1.31 -15.48
C LEU A 5 -14.05 -1.88 -14.13
N PRO A 6 -13.12 -2.27 -13.25
CA PRO A 6 -13.44 -2.65 -11.88
C PRO A 6 -14.26 -1.56 -11.18
N GLN A 7 -15.17 -1.97 -10.29
CA GLN A 7 -15.99 -1.07 -9.49
C GLN A 7 -15.81 -1.37 -8.01
N LEU A 8 -15.75 -0.32 -7.20
CA LEU A 8 -15.78 -0.41 -5.74
C LEU A 8 -17.21 -0.70 -5.29
N ILE A 9 -17.53 -1.98 -5.07
CA ILE A 9 -18.88 -2.45 -4.72
C ILE A 9 -18.98 -3.01 -3.30
N HIS A 10 -17.85 -3.27 -2.64
CA HIS A 10 -17.82 -3.81 -1.29
C HIS A 10 -17.00 -2.94 -0.34
N THR A 11 -17.49 -2.82 0.90
CA THR A 11 -16.75 -2.25 2.02
C THR A 11 -16.33 -3.40 2.95
N TYR A 12 -15.03 -3.62 3.08
CA TYR A 12 -14.44 -4.61 3.98
C TYR A 12 -14.02 -3.94 5.29
N GLN A 13 -14.56 -4.44 6.41
CA GLN A 13 -14.19 -3.98 7.75
C GLN A 13 -14.07 -5.16 8.72
N SER A 14 -13.02 -5.13 9.53
CA SER A 14 -12.78 -6.06 10.63
C SER A 14 -12.07 -5.33 11.77
N HIS A 15 -11.67 -6.05 12.82
CA HIS A 15 -10.89 -5.48 13.92
C HIS A 15 -9.53 -4.91 13.46
N ILE A 16 -8.94 -5.46 12.39
CA ILE A 16 -7.61 -5.04 11.91
C ILE A 16 -7.63 -4.29 10.57
N LEU A 17 -8.71 -4.37 9.80
CA LEU A 17 -8.79 -3.87 8.43
C LEU A 17 -10.01 -2.97 8.24
N ASP A 18 -9.85 -1.88 7.48
CA ASP A 18 -10.91 -0.96 7.09
C ASP A 18 -10.65 -0.38 5.68
N SER A 19 -11.38 -0.89 4.70
CA SER A 19 -11.28 -0.47 3.29
C SER A 19 -11.62 1.02 3.06
N THR A 20 -12.45 1.65 3.90
CA THR A 20 -12.84 3.06 3.68
C THR A 20 -11.67 4.01 3.85
N ARG A 21 -10.57 3.57 4.49
CA ARG A 21 -9.32 4.34 4.62
C ARG A 21 -8.71 4.70 3.26
N TRP A 22 -8.94 3.90 2.23
CA TRP A 22 -8.49 4.19 0.87
C TRP A 22 -9.18 5.41 0.23
N GLN A 23 -10.32 5.87 0.75
CA GLN A 23 -11.00 7.08 0.24
C GLN A 23 -10.20 8.36 0.46
N GLN A 24 -9.27 8.36 1.42
CA GLN A 24 -8.39 9.51 1.70
C GLN A 24 -7.02 9.40 1.01
N TYR A 25 -6.76 8.28 0.33
CA TYR A 25 -5.55 8.08 -0.43
C TYR A 25 -5.54 8.98 -1.66
N ARG A 26 -4.40 9.65 -1.90
CA ARG A 26 -4.18 10.45 -3.10
C ARG A 26 -3.16 9.71 -3.98
N PRO A 27 -3.60 9.03 -5.05
CA PRO A 27 -2.69 8.24 -5.87
C PRO A 27 -1.70 9.15 -6.62
N ARG A 28 -0.43 8.73 -6.69
CA ARG A 28 0.55 9.22 -7.67
C ARG A 28 0.53 8.29 -8.88
N ALA A 29 0.84 8.83 -10.05
CA ALA A 29 0.82 8.07 -11.31
C ALA A 29 1.77 6.86 -11.32
N ASP A 30 2.78 6.87 -10.46
CA ASP A 30 3.81 5.84 -10.35
C ASP A 30 3.67 4.97 -9.09
N ASP A 31 2.64 5.14 -8.25
CA ASP A 31 2.49 4.30 -7.07
C ASP A 31 2.33 2.81 -7.42
N ILE A 32 2.90 1.94 -6.58
CA ILE A 32 2.80 0.49 -6.70
C ILE A 32 1.90 -0.03 -5.58
N ILE A 33 0.83 -0.76 -5.92
CA ILE A 33 0.00 -1.44 -4.91
C ILE A 33 0.38 -2.92 -4.86
N ILE A 34 0.84 -3.38 -3.70
CA ILE A 34 1.14 -4.78 -3.43
C ILE A 34 -0.09 -5.39 -2.77
N SER A 35 -1.04 -5.85 -3.59
CA SER A 35 -2.24 -6.53 -3.12
C SER A 35 -2.05 -8.04 -3.14
N THR A 36 -2.06 -8.65 -1.95
CA THR A 36 -2.00 -10.12 -1.81
C THR A 36 -2.98 -10.59 -0.74
N PRO A 37 -3.49 -11.83 -0.80
CA PRO A 37 -4.14 -12.42 0.35
C PRO A 37 -3.18 -12.48 1.56
N PRO A 38 -3.70 -12.37 2.80
CA PRO A 38 -2.86 -12.49 3.98
C PRO A 38 -2.05 -13.79 3.98
N LYS A 39 -0.77 -13.69 4.34
CA LYS A 39 0.18 -14.81 4.44
C LYS A 39 0.63 -15.43 3.10
N SER A 40 0.29 -14.83 1.96
CA SER A 40 0.74 -15.27 0.63
C SER A 40 2.03 -14.59 0.16
N GLY A 41 2.99 -14.35 1.06
CA GLY A 41 4.30 -13.80 0.69
C GLY A 41 4.40 -12.27 0.54
N THR A 42 3.50 -11.50 1.15
CA THR A 42 3.49 -10.02 1.07
C THR A 42 4.83 -9.40 1.45
N THR A 43 5.43 -9.85 2.55
CA THR A 43 6.74 -9.36 3.02
C THR A 43 7.83 -9.60 1.99
N TRP A 44 7.82 -10.76 1.33
CA TRP A 44 8.80 -11.08 0.29
C TRP A 44 8.61 -10.19 -0.95
N MET A 45 7.36 -9.98 -1.37
CA MET A 45 7.06 -9.08 -2.49
C MET A 45 7.42 -7.62 -2.18
N GLN A 46 7.09 -7.13 -0.99
CA GLN A 46 7.49 -5.79 -0.52
C GLN A 46 9.02 -5.62 -0.55
N GLU A 47 9.76 -6.66 -0.19
CA GLU A 47 11.23 -6.63 -0.22
C GLU A 47 11.78 -6.62 -1.65
N ILE A 48 11.23 -7.45 -2.56
CA ILE A 48 11.61 -7.41 -3.98
C ILE A 48 11.35 -6.01 -4.56
N VAL A 49 10.17 -5.45 -4.33
CA VAL A 49 9.82 -4.11 -4.82
C VAL A 49 10.72 -3.05 -4.21
N ARG A 50 11.06 -3.15 -2.92
CA ARG A 50 12.04 -2.26 -2.26
C ARG A 50 13.37 -2.26 -3.02
N GLN A 51 13.93 -3.44 -3.30
CA GLN A 51 15.22 -3.55 -4.02
C GLN A 51 15.15 -2.94 -5.43
N LEU A 52 14.03 -3.11 -6.14
CA LEU A 52 13.82 -2.54 -7.47
C LEU A 52 13.63 -1.02 -7.47
N VAL A 53 12.89 -0.48 -6.49
CA VAL A 53 12.65 0.97 -6.37
C VAL A 53 13.94 1.71 -6.01
N PHE A 54 14.73 1.16 -5.09
CA PHE A 54 16.00 1.78 -4.67
C PHE A 54 17.20 1.35 -5.52
N LEU A 55 17.00 0.48 -6.52
CA LEU A 55 18.07 -0.05 -7.39
C LEU A 55 19.27 -0.62 -6.62
N GLY A 56 19.01 -1.21 -5.45
CA GLY A 56 20.06 -1.70 -4.55
C GLY A 56 21.02 -0.61 -4.01
N GLN A 57 20.67 0.67 -4.12
CA GLN A 57 21.45 1.77 -3.54
C GLN A 57 21.21 1.86 -2.04
N ASP A 58 22.26 2.13 -1.28
CA ASP A 58 22.16 2.37 0.15
C ASP A 58 21.63 3.80 0.36
N THR A 59 20.41 3.92 0.86
CA THR A 59 19.75 5.20 1.13
C THR A 59 19.20 5.18 2.55
N PRO A 60 19.11 6.32 3.25
CA PRO A 60 18.49 6.37 4.57
C PRO A 60 17.10 5.74 4.59
N GLU A 61 16.32 5.96 3.53
CA GLU A 61 14.99 5.38 3.37
C GLU A 61 15.02 3.87 3.20
N ARG A 62 16.00 3.31 2.48
CA ARG A 62 16.14 1.85 2.37
C ARG A 62 16.63 1.23 3.67
N ASP A 63 17.67 1.78 4.27
CA ASP A 63 18.46 1.06 5.29
C ASP A 63 18.06 1.42 6.72
N ALA A 64 17.58 2.64 6.97
CA ALA A 64 17.18 3.07 8.30
C ALA A 64 15.68 2.85 8.57
N MET A 65 14.84 2.80 7.53
CA MET A 65 13.40 2.59 7.69
C MET A 65 13.03 1.11 7.57
N GLY A 66 12.24 0.62 8.52
CA GLY A 66 11.67 -0.72 8.46
C GLY A 66 10.62 -0.87 7.35
N LEU A 67 10.31 -2.11 6.97
CA LEU A 67 9.39 -2.39 5.86
C LEU A 67 8.00 -1.76 6.02
N TRP A 68 7.49 -1.69 7.26
CA TRP A 68 6.23 -1.02 7.58
C TRP A 68 6.25 0.51 7.36
N GLN A 69 7.44 1.10 7.37
CA GLN A 69 7.64 2.53 7.16
C GLN A 69 7.78 2.87 5.67
N VAL A 70 8.52 2.07 4.90
CA VAL A 70 8.66 2.27 3.45
C VAL A 70 7.47 1.73 2.66
N SER A 71 6.76 0.74 3.19
CA SER A 71 5.61 0.11 2.57
C SER A 71 4.45 -0.07 3.56
N PRO A 72 3.75 1.04 3.90
CA PRO A 72 2.69 0.99 4.89
C PRO A 72 1.49 0.17 4.41
N TRP A 73 0.79 -0.44 5.36
CA TRP A 73 -0.47 -1.13 5.13
C TRP A 73 -1.63 -0.15 5.34
N LEU A 74 -2.18 0.37 4.24
CA LEU A 74 -3.05 1.55 4.31
C LEU A 74 -4.39 1.31 5.02
N GLU A 75 -5.02 0.17 4.77
CA GLU A 75 -6.30 -0.19 5.39
C GLU A 75 -6.18 -0.74 6.82
N GLN A 76 -4.98 -0.85 7.38
CA GLN A 76 -4.81 -1.40 8.73
C GLN A 76 -5.26 -0.43 9.82
N ARG A 77 -5.97 -0.93 10.85
CA ARG A 77 -6.60 -0.11 11.89
C ARG A 77 -5.74 0.20 13.12
N LEU A 78 -4.62 -0.48 13.34
CA LEU A 78 -3.81 -0.25 14.57
C LEU A 78 -3.08 1.09 14.54
N THR A 79 -2.67 1.55 13.35
CA THR A 79 -2.05 2.87 13.17
C THR A 79 -3.12 3.89 12.75
N PRO A 80 -3.22 5.05 13.43
CA PRO A 80 -4.12 6.13 13.02
C PRO A 80 -3.93 6.51 11.55
N LEU A 81 -5.04 6.75 10.84
CA LEU A 81 -5.01 7.01 9.39
C LEU A 81 -4.17 8.23 9.04
N ASP A 82 -4.26 9.31 9.82
CA ASP A 82 -3.50 10.54 9.60
C ASP A 82 -1.98 10.31 9.69
N VAL A 83 -1.54 9.38 10.55
CA VAL A 83 -0.12 9.01 10.68
C VAL A 83 0.33 8.27 9.41
N VAL A 84 -0.47 7.30 8.95
CA VAL A 84 -0.17 6.54 7.72
C VAL A 84 -0.14 7.46 6.49
N LEU A 85 -1.10 8.37 6.36
CA LEU A 85 -1.16 9.31 5.24
C LEU A 85 0.00 10.30 5.27
N ARG A 86 0.34 10.87 6.43
CA ARG A 86 1.52 11.74 6.56
C ARG A 86 2.81 11.03 6.19
N GLN A 87 2.97 9.78 6.61
CA GLN A 87 4.11 8.96 6.25
C GLN A 87 4.18 8.72 4.73
N LEU A 88 3.06 8.34 4.10
CA LEU A 88 2.96 8.17 2.65
C LEU A 88 3.26 9.45 1.87
N GLU A 89 2.81 10.61 2.34
CA GLU A 89 3.07 11.87 1.65
C GLU A 89 4.50 12.37 1.83
N ALA A 90 5.15 12.05 2.96
CA ALA A 90 6.55 12.38 3.21
C ALA A 90 7.54 11.60 2.32
N GLN A 91 7.14 10.42 1.80
CA GLN A 91 8.00 9.59 0.95
C GLN A 91 8.35 10.31 -0.36
N GLN A 92 9.66 10.42 -0.62
CA GLN A 92 10.23 11.02 -1.85
C GLN A 92 10.57 9.97 -2.92
N HIS A 93 10.70 8.70 -2.53
CA HIS A 93 10.86 7.59 -3.47
C HIS A 93 9.52 7.23 -4.11
N ARG A 94 9.56 6.44 -5.19
CA ARG A 94 8.37 5.80 -5.77
C ARG A 94 7.68 4.96 -4.70
N ARG A 95 6.43 5.26 -4.36
CA ARG A 95 5.76 4.63 -3.22
C ARG A 95 5.30 3.22 -3.58
N PHE A 96 5.35 2.32 -2.61
CA PHE A 96 4.81 0.98 -2.75
C PHE A 96 4.02 0.59 -1.50
N ILE A 97 2.71 0.43 -1.66
CA ILE A 97 1.73 0.35 -0.58
C ILE A 97 1.23 -1.08 -0.46
N LYS A 98 1.15 -1.59 0.77
CA LYS A 98 0.63 -2.92 1.06
C LYS A 98 -0.90 -2.89 1.13
N ALA A 99 -1.54 -3.88 0.50
CA ALA A 99 -2.97 -4.14 0.58
C ALA A 99 -3.28 -5.64 0.74
N HIS A 100 -4.41 -5.94 1.39
CA HIS A 100 -5.04 -7.26 1.52
C HIS A 100 -6.51 -7.24 1.05
N LEU A 101 -6.93 -6.15 0.40
CA LEU A 101 -8.28 -5.99 -0.13
C LEU A 101 -8.45 -6.79 -1.43
N PRO A 102 -9.58 -7.48 -1.60
CA PRO A 102 -10.06 -7.92 -2.91
C PRO A 102 -10.22 -6.74 -3.88
N LEU A 103 -10.22 -7.02 -5.19
CA LEU A 103 -10.25 -6.00 -6.25
C LEU A 103 -11.46 -5.06 -6.14
N ASP A 104 -12.61 -5.59 -5.72
CA ASP A 104 -13.87 -4.88 -5.56
C ASP A 104 -13.99 -4.09 -4.24
N GLY A 105 -12.94 -4.11 -3.42
CA GLY A 105 -12.77 -3.30 -2.22
C GLY A 105 -11.66 -2.24 -2.34
N LEU A 106 -10.92 -2.22 -3.45
CA LEU A 106 -9.84 -1.28 -3.72
C LEU A 106 -10.30 -0.24 -4.77
N PRO A 107 -10.02 1.06 -4.60
CA PRO A 107 -10.30 2.05 -5.65
C PRO A 107 -9.50 1.76 -6.93
N TYR A 108 -10.12 1.97 -8.09
CA TYR A 108 -9.54 1.79 -9.43
C TYR A 108 -9.53 3.11 -10.20
#